data_AF-A0A4S8LIQ0-F1
#
_entry.id   AF-A0A4S8LIQ0-F1
#
_cell.length_a   1.000
_cell.length_b   1.000
_cell.length_c   1.000
_cell.angle_alpha   90.00
_cell.angle_beta   90.00
_cell.angle_gamma   90.00
#
_symmetry.space_group_name_H-M   'P 1'
#
loop_
_entity.id
_entity.type
_entity.pdbx_description
1 polymer ?
#
loop_
_entity_poly.entity_id
_entity_poly.type
_entity_poly.pdbx_seq_one_letter_code
_entity_poly.pdbx_strand_id
1 'polypeptide(L)'
;MTGNYRYISSTQKENIFLLSRDLKPVHIARHLRVSVRTVYRVLGYVSEHGDVPRPLRTGRPSLLDALDSLFLESLVERTPNITLFELQEELELKRGIWVGEDTISRTLKKRGWTRKKLSEMTNNVLLGT
;
A
#
# COMPACT_ATOMS: atom_id res chain seq x y z
N MET A 1 11.98 16.82 20.32
CA MET A 1 11.19 17.87 19.65
C MET A 1 10.05 17.22 18.90
N THR A 2 8.84 17.24 19.45
CA THR A 2 7.64 16.68 18.81
C THR A 2 7.24 17.62 17.68
N GLY A 3 7.54 17.26 16.44
CA GLY A 3 7.17 18.07 15.29
C GLY A 3 5.65 18.26 15.24
N ASN A 4 5.19 19.51 15.12
CA ASN A 4 3.78 19.88 14.97
C ASN A 4 3.28 19.51 13.55
N TYR A 5 3.51 18.27 13.13
CA TYR A 5 3.11 17.73 11.84
C TYR A 5 1.62 17.41 11.90
N ARG A 6 0.79 18.41 11.62
CA ARG A 6 -0.64 18.19 11.40
C ARG A 6 -0.84 17.67 9.98
N TYR A 7 -1.25 16.42 9.85
CA TYR A 7 -1.64 15.86 8.56
C TYR A 7 -2.82 16.66 7.98
N ILE A 8 -2.68 17.09 6.74
CA ILE A 8 -3.74 17.76 5.99
C ILE A 8 -4.32 16.73 5.04
N SER A 9 -5.62 16.48 5.18
CA SER A 9 -6.33 15.52 4.34
C SER A 9 -6.29 15.91 2.86
N SER A 10 -6.41 14.93 1.97
CA SER A 10 -6.55 15.16 0.53
C SER A 10 -7.68 16.16 0.23
N THR A 11 -8.85 15.96 0.86
CA THR A 11 -9.99 16.86 0.75
C THR A 11 -9.67 18.30 1.13
N GLN A 12 -8.86 18.52 2.18
CA GLN A 12 -8.45 19.88 2.55
C GLN A 12 -7.54 20.51 1.50
N LYS A 13 -6.65 19.73 0.87
CA LYS A 13 -5.79 20.22 -0.22
C LYS A 13 -6.60 20.54 -1.47
N GLU A 14 -7.60 19.73 -1.78
CA GLU A 14 -8.55 19.99 -2.88
C GLU A 14 -9.34 21.27 -2.61
N ASN A 15 -9.87 21.44 -1.41
CA ASN A 15 -10.57 22.65 -1.01
C ASN A 15 -9.68 23.90 -1.10
N ILE A 16 -8.38 23.80 -0.77
CA ILE A 16 -7.42 24.90 -0.97
C ILE A 16 -7.36 25.28 -2.46
N PHE A 17 -7.22 24.29 -3.34
CA PHE A 17 -7.15 24.53 -4.78
C PHE A 17 -8.46 25.11 -5.32
N LEU A 18 -9.61 24.55 -4.98
CA LEU A 18 -10.91 25.04 -5.41
C LEU A 18 -11.16 26.49 -4.98
N LEU A 19 -10.91 26.80 -3.70
CA LEU A 19 -11.12 28.14 -3.17
C LEU A 19 -10.13 29.17 -3.71
N SER A 20 -8.96 28.75 -4.20
CA SER A 20 -7.98 29.67 -4.81
C SER A 20 -8.42 30.31 -6.11
N ARG A 21 -9.50 29.80 -6.73
CA ARG A 21 -10.11 30.41 -7.91
C ARG A 21 -10.74 31.77 -7.59
N ASP A 22 -11.34 31.89 -6.40
CA ASP A 22 -12.15 33.05 -6.03
C ASP A 22 -11.61 33.80 -4.79
N LEU A 23 -10.73 33.17 -4.00
CA LEU A 23 -10.24 33.72 -2.73
C LEU A 23 -8.72 33.89 -2.70
N LYS A 24 -8.28 34.95 -2.02
CA LYS A 24 -6.86 35.16 -1.72
C LYS A 24 -6.35 34.12 -0.71
N PRO A 25 -5.07 33.70 -0.77
CA PRO A 25 -4.49 32.69 0.13
C PRO A 25 -4.69 32.93 1.63
N VAL A 26 -4.73 34.20 2.06
CA VAL A 26 -4.97 34.60 3.46
C VAL A 26 -6.40 34.27 3.91
N HIS A 27 -7.39 34.46 3.04
CA HIS A 27 -8.78 34.13 3.33
C HIS A 27 -8.99 32.61 3.36
N ILE A 28 -8.39 31.88 2.41
CA ILE A 28 -8.41 30.41 2.39
C ILE A 28 -7.85 29.83 3.69
N ALA A 29 -6.70 30.34 4.14
CA ALA A 29 -6.07 29.94 5.39
C ALA A 29 -7.01 30.11 6.60
N ARG A 30 -7.71 31.26 6.66
CA ARG A 30 -8.68 31.56 7.72
C ARG A 30 -9.90 30.63 7.66
N HIS A 31 -10.48 30.43 6.48
CA HIS A 31 -11.66 29.59 6.29
C HIS A 31 -11.38 28.12 6.60
N LEU A 32 -10.25 27.59 6.12
CA LEU A 32 -9.88 26.18 6.30
C LEU A 32 -9.09 25.91 7.59
N ARG A 33 -8.82 26.95 8.39
CA ARG A 33 -8.01 26.89 9.62
C ARG A 33 -6.65 26.20 9.41
N VAL A 34 -6.00 26.51 8.29
CA VAL A 34 -4.65 26.04 7.93
C VAL A 34 -3.68 27.21 7.89
N SER A 35 -2.37 26.93 7.98
CA SER A 35 -1.38 28.00 7.87
C SER A 35 -1.36 28.57 6.45
N VAL A 36 -1.10 29.87 6.31
CA VAL A 36 -0.92 30.51 4.98
C VAL A 36 0.23 29.85 4.20
N ARG A 37 1.29 29.41 4.91
CA ARG A 37 2.39 28.64 4.32
C ARG A 37 1.92 27.33 3.68
N THR A 38 0.98 26.63 4.31
CA THR A 38 0.37 25.42 3.76
C THR A 38 -0.34 25.71 2.45
N VAL A 39 -1.13 26.79 2.40
CA VAL A 39 -1.86 27.20 1.20
C VAL A 39 -0.88 27.42 0.04
N TYR A 40 0.17 28.22 0.25
CA TYR A 40 1.19 28.45 -0.76
C TYR A 40 1.91 27.18 -1.20
N ARG A 41 2.22 26.25 -0.28
CA ARG A 41 2.86 24.98 -0.65
C ARG A 41 1.97 24.13 -1.55
N VAL A 42 0.67 24.06 -1.26
CA VAL A 42 -0.29 23.30 -2.08
C VAL A 42 -0.44 23.95 -3.45
N LEU A 43 -0.64 25.28 -3.51
CA LEU A 43 -0.79 25.99 -4.78
C LEU A 43 0.49 25.98 -5.62
N GLY A 44 1.65 26.11 -5.00
CA GLY A 44 2.95 25.98 -5.68
C GLY A 44 3.14 24.59 -6.28
N TYR A 45 2.79 23.53 -5.53
CA TYR A 45 2.83 22.16 -6.05
C TYR A 45 1.91 21.99 -7.27
N VAL A 46 0.67 22.50 -7.19
CA VAL A 46 -0.30 22.44 -8.30
C VAL A 46 0.20 23.23 -9.51
N SER A 47 0.83 24.39 -9.31
CA SER A 47 1.41 25.18 -10.39
C SER A 47 2.56 24.47 -11.10
N GLU A 48 3.32 23.64 -10.38
CA GLU A 48 4.48 22.93 -10.91
C GLU A 48 4.09 21.58 -11.55
N HIS A 49 3.12 20.87 -10.98
CA HIS A 49 2.79 19.48 -11.37
C HIS A 49 1.41 19.33 -12.03
N GLY A 50 0.57 20.37 -12.02
CA GLY A 50 -0.77 20.37 -12.64
C GLY A 50 -1.87 19.64 -11.85
N ASP A 51 -1.56 18.99 -10.73
CA ASP A 51 -2.53 18.25 -9.89
C ASP A 51 -2.31 18.54 -8.39
N VAL A 52 -3.35 18.28 -7.59
CA VAL A 52 -3.34 18.45 -6.13
C VAL A 52 -2.45 17.36 -5.48
N PRO A 53 -1.59 17.70 -4.51
CA PRO A 53 -0.63 16.76 -3.96
C PRO A 53 -1.31 15.59 -3.23
N ARG A 54 -1.18 14.39 -3.80
CA ARG A 54 -1.66 13.14 -3.22
C ARG A 54 -0.96 12.82 -1.89
N PRO A 55 -1.57 12.00 -1.01
CA PRO A 55 -0.87 11.52 0.17
C PRO A 55 0.43 10.83 -0.24
N LEU A 56 1.51 11.12 0.48
CA LEU A 56 2.80 10.47 0.28
C LEU A 56 2.60 8.96 0.45
N ARG A 57 2.92 8.19 -0.60
CA ARG A 57 3.05 6.73 -0.45
C ARG A 57 4.29 6.51 0.41
N THR A 58 4.08 6.05 1.64
CA THR A 58 5.16 5.78 2.58
C THR A 58 5.79 4.43 2.28
N GLY A 59 7.11 4.39 2.20
CA GLY A 59 7.91 3.16 2.09
C GLY A 59 8.48 2.89 0.71
N ARG A 60 9.44 1.96 0.65
CA ARG A 60 10.03 1.47 -0.60
C ARG A 60 8.97 0.66 -1.37
N PRO A 61 8.83 0.84 -2.69
CA PRO A 61 8.00 -0.06 -3.49
C PRO A 61 8.45 -1.50 -3.28
N SER A 62 7.48 -2.42 -3.18
CA SER A 62 7.78 -3.84 -3.06
C SER A 62 8.43 -4.35 -4.33
N LEU A 63 9.26 -5.40 -4.23
CA LEU A 63 9.81 -6.08 -5.40
C LEU A 63 8.72 -6.84 -6.17
N LEU A 64 7.67 -7.30 -5.47
CA LEU A 64 6.52 -7.95 -6.08
C LEU A 64 5.50 -6.90 -6.54
N ASP A 65 5.13 -6.95 -7.81
CA ASP A 65 4.08 -6.12 -8.35
C ASP A 65 2.67 -6.64 -7.99
N ALA A 66 1.64 -5.86 -8.32
CA ALA A 66 0.25 -6.26 -8.20
C ALA A 66 -0.06 -7.55 -8.99
N LEU A 67 0.53 -7.72 -10.18
CA LEU A 67 0.35 -8.92 -11.01
C LEU A 67 1.02 -10.15 -10.40
N ASP A 68 2.20 -9.99 -9.80
CA ASP A 68 2.89 -11.11 -9.13
C ASP A 68 2.15 -11.53 -7.86
N SER A 69 1.58 -10.56 -7.15
CA SER A 69 0.70 -10.84 -6.01
C SER A 69 -0.50 -11.69 -6.43
N LEU A 70 -1.19 -11.31 -7.50
CA LEU A 70 -2.34 -12.04 -8.02
C LEU A 70 -1.95 -13.46 -8.50
N PHE A 71 -0.76 -13.59 -9.08
CA PHE A 71 -0.22 -14.89 -9.46
C PHE A 71 -0.04 -15.80 -8.24
N LEU A 72 0.57 -15.32 -7.16
CA LEU A 72 0.70 -16.08 -5.90
C LEU A 72 -0.67 -16.49 -5.34
N GLU A 73 -1.65 -15.58 -5.36
CA GLU A 73 -3.02 -15.88 -4.93
C GLU A 73 -3.63 -17.03 -5.75
N SER A 74 -3.48 -16.98 -7.09
CA SER A 74 -3.97 -18.04 -7.97
C SER A 74 -3.34 -19.42 -7.72
N LEU A 75 -2.07 -19.45 -7.29
CA LEU A 75 -1.40 -20.70 -6.93
C LEU A 75 -1.95 -21.26 -5.62
N VAL A 76 -2.16 -20.41 -4.61
CA VAL A 76 -2.75 -20.83 -3.33
C VAL A 76 -4.20 -21.29 -3.52
N GLU A 77 -4.97 -20.64 -4.38
CA GLU A 77 -6.36 -21.04 -4.71
C GLU A 77 -6.41 -22.42 -5.38
N ARG A 78 -5.56 -22.66 -6.36
CA ARG A 78 -5.49 -23.95 -7.08
C ARG A 78 -4.97 -25.08 -6.19
N THR A 79 -4.01 -24.78 -5.34
CA THR A 79 -3.31 -25.76 -4.49
C THR A 79 -3.17 -25.22 -3.06
N PRO A 80 -4.19 -25.38 -2.20
CA PRO A 80 -4.20 -24.79 -0.85
C PRO A 80 -3.08 -25.28 0.08
N ASN A 81 -2.47 -26.44 -0.23
CA ASN A 81 -1.38 -27.02 0.54
C ASN A 81 0.02 -26.59 0.05
N ILE A 82 0.10 -25.72 -0.98
CA ILE A 82 1.36 -25.25 -1.52
C ILE A 82 2.19 -24.55 -0.43
N THR A 83 3.46 -24.88 -0.39
CA THR A 83 4.43 -24.33 0.55
C THR A 83 4.97 -22.98 0.07
N LEU A 84 5.56 -22.21 0.99
CA LEU A 84 6.20 -20.94 0.63
C LEU A 84 7.42 -21.15 -0.29
N PHE A 85 8.12 -22.26 -0.09
CA PHE A 85 9.23 -22.68 -0.95
C PHE A 85 8.75 -22.99 -2.38
N GLU A 86 7.70 -23.79 -2.55
CA GLU A 86 7.13 -24.08 -3.89
C GLU A 86 6.58 -22.80 -4.55
N LEU A 87 5.96 -21.89 -3.77
CA LEU A 87 5.54 -20.59 -4.30
C LEU A 87 6.72 -19.74 -4.78
N GLN A 88 7.86 -19.81 -4.10
CA GLN A 88 9.09 -19.12 -4.50
C GLN A 88 9.63 -19.70 -5.81
N GLU A 89 9.71 -21.03 -5.93
CA GLU A 89 10.15 -21.71 -7.14
C GLU A 89 9.23 -21.40 -8.33
N GLU A 90 7.91 -21.46 -8.16
CA GLU A 90 6.96 -21.10 -9.21
C GLU A 90 7.08 -19.63 -9.64
N LEU A 91 7.37 -18.73 -8.68
CA LEU A 91 7.52 -17.31 -8.98
C LEU A 91 8.83 -17.03 -9.73
N GLU A 92 9.91 -17.70 -9.39
CA GLU A 92 11.16 -17.64 -10.18
C GLU A 92 10.96 -18.23 -11.57
N LEU A 93 10.35 -19.42 -11.66
CA LEU A 93 10.20 -20.15 -12.92
C LEU A 93 9.25 -19.46 -13.89
N LYS A 94 8.14 -18.88 -13.41
CA LYS A 94 7.11 -18.25 -14.26
C LYS A 94 7.31 -16.75 -14.46
N ARG A 95 7.91 -16.05 -13.50
CA ARG A 95 8.05 -14.58 -13.53
C ARG A 95 9.50 -14.09 -13.55
N GLY A 96 10.48 -14.96 -13.32
CA GLY A 96 11.89 -14.59 -13.28
C GLY A 96 12.26 -13.75 -12.05
N ILE A 97 11.46 -13.81 -10.99
CA ILE A 97 11.63 -13.00 -9.78
C ILE A 97 12.03 -13.93 -8.63
N TRP A 98 13.07 -13.57 -7.89
CA TRP A 98 13.46 -14.26 -6.66
C TRP A 98 13.20 -13.38 -5.44
N VAL A 99 12.39 -13.88 -4.51
CA VAL A 99 12.05 -13.20 -3.24
C VAL A 99 12.11 -14.20 -2.10
N GLY A 100 12.45 -13.75 -0.89
CA GLY A 100 12.40 -14.62 0.29
C GLY A 100 10.98 -15.07 0.64
N GLU A 101 10.85 -16.24 1.28
CA GLU A 101 9.58 -16.77 1.77
C GLU A 101 8.83 -15.79 2.70
N ASP A 102 9.58 -14.99 3.47
CA ASP A 102 9.03 -13.95 4.35
C ASP A 102 8.32 -12.84 3.55
N THR A 103 8.84 -12.51 2.36
CA THR A 103 8.26 -11.55 1.44
C THR A 103 6.97 -12.10 0.82
N ILE A 104 6.98 -13.37 0.41
CA ILE A 104 5.79 -14.08 -0.09
C ILE A 104 4.70 -14.12 0.99
N SER A 105 5.06 -14.56 2.20
CA SER A 105 4.17 -14.63 3.36
C SER A 105 3.54 -13.28 3.71
N ARG A 106 4.36 -12.21 3.79
CA ARG A 106 3.85 -10.85 4.04
C ARG A 106 2.94 -10.37 2.91
N THR A 107 3.24 -10.72 1.66
CA THR A 107 2.44 -10.32 0.49
C THR A 107 1.07 -10.99 0.52
N LEU A 108 1.02 -12.30 0.71
CA LEU A 108 -0.21 -13.07 0.89
C LEU A 108 -1.03 -12.56 2.08
N LYS A 109 -0.39 -12.29 3.23
CA LYS A 109 -1.07 -11.75 4.41
C LYS A 109 -1.69 -10.37 4.16
N LYS A 110 -1.01 -9.48 3.43
CA LYS A 110 -1.56 -8.16 3.03
C LYS A 110 -2.79 -8.29 2.14
N ARG A 111 -2.92 -9.42 1.43
CA ARG A 111 -4.03 -9.77 0.55
C ARG A 111 -5.13 -10.56 1.26
N GLY A 112 -5.00 -10.79 2.57
CA GLY A 112 -6.00 -11.49 3.38
C GLY A 112 -5.82 -13.01 3.46
N TRP A 113 -4.78 -13.57 2.85
CA TRP A 113 -4.50 -15.00 2.90
C TRP A 113 -3.81 -15.38 4.22
N THR A 114 -4.36 -16.37 4.91
CA THR A 114 -3.79 -16.92 6.15
C THR A 114 -3.82 -18.43 6.10
N ARG A 115 -2.75 -19.08 6.56
CA ARG A 115 -2.68 -20.54 6.68
C ARG A 115 -3.28 -20.99 8.01
N LYS A 116 -4.22 -21.92 7.96
CA LYS A 116 -4.67 -22.63 9.16
C LYS A 116 -3.55 -23.58 9.60
N LYS A 117 -3.12 -23.48 10.86
CA LYS A 117 -2.25 -24.50 11.45
C LYS A 117 -3.10 -25.73 11.73
N LEU A 118 -2.75 -26.85 11.10
CA LEU A 118 -3.31 -28.14 11.44
C LEU A 118 -2.62 -28.62 12.72
N SER A 119 -3.40 -28.98 13.74
CA SER A 119 -2.90 -29.61 14.97
C SER A 119 -2.29 -30.97 14.64
N GLU A 120 -1.27 -31.43 15.38
CA GLU A 120 -0.54 -32.68 15.08
C GLU A 120 -1.45 -33.91 14.92
N MET A 121 -2.61 -33.94 15.62
CA MET A 121 -3.64 -34.98 15.46
C MET A 121 -4.14 -35.15 14.01
N THR A 122 -4.20 -34.08 13.21
CA THR A 122 -4.68 -34.15 11.82
C THR A 122 -3.63 -34.66 10.83
N ASN A 123 -2.33 -34.49 11.12
CA ASN A 123 -1.26 -34.95 10.21
C ASN A 123 -1.05 -36.47 10.31
N ASN A 124 -1.22 -37.06 11.49
CA ASN A 124 -1.13 -38.52 11.66
C ASN A 124 -2.30 -39.28 11.00
N VAL A 125 -3.45 -38.65 10.81
CA VAL A 125 -4.61 -39.27 10.13
C VAL A 125 -4.44 -39.28 8.60
N LEU A 126 -3.68 -38.34 8.03
CA LEU A 126 -3.48 -38.22 6.58
C LEU A 126 -2.27 -39.01 6.04
N LEU A 127 -1.35 -39.42 6.91
CA LEU A 127 -0.17 -40.23 6.55
C LEU A 127 -0.28 -41.69 7.05
N GLY A 128 -1.45 -42.10 7.53
CA GLY A 128 -1.70 -43.40 8.12
C GLY A 128 -2.86 -44.16 7.48
N THR A 129 -2.64 -44.67 6.27
CA THR A 129 -3.13 -45.96 5.73
C THR A 129 -2.33 -46.32 4.49
#